data_AF-A0A173UXS5-F1
#
_entry.id   AF-A0A173UXS5-F1
#
_cell.length_a   1.000
_cell.length_b   1.000
_cell.length_c   1.000
_cell.angle_alpha   90.00
_cell.angle_beta   90.00
_cell.angle_gamma   90.00
#
_symmetry.space_group_name_H-M   'P 1'
#
loop_
_entity.id
_entity.type
_entity.pdbx_description
1 polymer ?
#
loop_
_entity_poly.entity_id
_entity_poly.type
_entity_poly.pdbx_seq_one_letter_code
_entity_poly.pdbx_strand_id
1 'polypeptide(L)'
;MTKLKKTYCILSLIFAIAVFVAVLFASQNRTTVYAASMDPDSIDSLDNTAANTSTGSGSESDSKGGLSISINNDEAGVASEVRALLLLTIIAVSPSLLIMLTSYTRIVIVLHFLRTAIGTQTAPPNQILIGLALFLTFFIMWPTFQQINENAIQPLDNGDITIEEALKEAEVPIRQFMYGQVQRKDVKLFVDMAGDSYDIDSAALEKEYEESGQSAYDAIPMTIMIPSFIIGELRQAFIMGFVIYIPFIVIDMVVASVLMSMGMMMLPPTTISLPFKILLFILADGWNLVIGSVVKTFY
;
A
#
# COMPACT_ATOMS: atom_id res chain seq x y z
N MET A 1 21.05 -4.77 33.35
CA MET A 1 20.75 -3.84 32.23
C MET A 1 19.30 -3.90 31.71
N THR A 2 18.43 -4.77 32.21
CA THR A 2 17.06 -5.01 31.66
C THR A 2 15.97 -4.07 32.20
N LYS A 3 16.10 -3.56 33.43
CA LYS A 3 15.09 -2.66 34.02
C LYS A 3 15.06 -1.27 33.37
N LEU A 4 16.23 -0.75 32.94
CA LEU A 4 16.34 0.56 32.31
C LEU A 4 15.67 0.59 30.93
N LYS A 5 15.87 -0.43 30.08
CA LYS A 5 15.23 -0.50 28.75
C LYS A 5 13.70 -0.61 28.86
N LYS A 6 13.19 -1.33 29.87
CA LYS A 6 11.76 -1.46 30.11
C LYS A 6 11.11 -0.14 30.54
N THR A 7 11.78 0.65 31.39
CA THR A 7 11.29 1.97 31.78
C THR A 7 11.33 2.96 30.61
N TYR A 8 12.38 2.94 29.77
CA TYR A 8 12.42 3.79 28.56
C TYR A 8 11.34 3.42 27.53
N CYS A 9 11.03 2.14 27.35
CA CYS A 9 9.97 1.69 26.44
C CYS A 9 8.58 2.14 26.90
N ILE A 10 8.29 2.02 28.21
CA ILE A 10 7.02 2.48 28.78
C ILE A 10 6.91 4.01 28.69
N LEU A 11 7.99 4.74 28.97
CA LEU A 11 7.99 6.21 28.88
C LEU A 11 7.81 6.69 27.42
N SER A 12 8.44 6.01 26.46
CA SER A 12 8.28 6.30 25.03
C SER A 12 6.86 6.02 24.53
N LEU A 13 6.22 4.96 25.04
CA LEU A 13 4.85 4.60 24.67
C LEU A 13 3.84 5.61 25.25
N ILE A 14 4.03 6.04 26.49
CA ILE A 14 3.21 7.09 27.11
C ILE A 14 3.38 8.42 26.36
N PHE A 15 4.60 8.77 25.95
CA PHE A 15 4.87 9.98 25.17
C PHE A 15 4.20 9.92 23.78
N ALA A 16 4.26 8.78 23.10
CA ALA A 16 3.60 8.58 21.81
C ALA A 16 2.08 8.71 21.91
N ILE A 17 1.46 8.14 22.96
CA ILE A 17 0.02 8.26 23.21
C ILE A 17 -0.36 9.70 23.55
N ALA A 18 0.44 10.40 24.36
CA ALA A 18 0.18 11.80 24.71
C ALA A 18 0.27 12.72 23.48
N VAL A 19 1.25 12.52 22.60
CA VAL A 19 1.36 13.26 21.33
C VAL A 19 0.18 12.95 20.41
N PHE A 20 -0.24 11.69 20.31
CA PHE A 20 -1.38 11.29 19.50
C PHE A 20 -2.69 11.92 20.00
N VAL A 21 -2.92 11.93 21.31
CA VAL A 21 -4.07 12.58 21.93
C VAL A 21 -4.02 14.10 21.76
N ALA A 22 -2.84 14.72 21.87
CA ALA A 22 -2.68 16.16 21.63
C ALA A 22 -2.95 16.55 20.17
N VAL A 23 -2.56 15.72 19.20
CA VAL A 23 -2.86 15.93 17.78
C VAL A 23 -4.36 15.76 17.50
N LEU A 24 -5.02 14.79 18.15
CA LEU A 24 -6.48 14.65 18.06
C LEU A 24 -7.22 15.85 18.67
N PHE A 25 -6.78 16.36 19.83
CA PHE A 25 -7.35 17.56 20.43
C PHE A 25 -7.09 18.83 19.62
N ALA A 26 -5.90 18.96 19.01
CA ALA A 26 -5.59 20.08 18.11
C ALA A 26 -6.47 20.06 16.84
N SER A 27 -6.88 18.87 16.38
CA SER A 27 -7.78 18.71 15.23
C SER A 27 -9.24 19.10 15.53
N GLN A 28 -9.66 19.14 16.80
CA GLN A 28 -11.01 19.53 17.19
C GLN A 28 -11.22 21.06 17.28
N ASN A 29 -10.15 21.86 17.28
CA ASN A 29 -10.26 23.30 17.50
C ASN A 29 -10.03 24.11 16.20
N ARG A 30 -11.16 24.43 15.54
CA ARG A 30 -11.43 25.46 14.50
C ARG A 30 -11.50 25.02 13.04
N THR A 31 -12.74 24.77 12.61
CA THR A 31 -13.29 25.30 11.35
C THR A 31 -14.67 25.88 11.63
N THR A 32 -14.79 27.20 11.75
CA THR A 32 -16.08 27.91 11.76
C THR A 32 -16.61 27.95 10.33
N VAL A 33 -17.72 27.25 10.07
CA VAL A 33 -18.46 27.30 8.81
C VAL A 33 -19.62 28.27 8.96
N TYR A 34 -19.76 29.21 8.03
CA TYR A 34 -20.92 30.11 7.92
C TYR A 34 -22.18 29.29 7.59
N ALA A 35 -23.24 29.41 8.39
CA ALA A 35 -24.56 28.89 8.07
C ALA A 35 -25.50 30.05 7.70
N ALA A 36 -26.23 29.91 6.59
CA ALA A 36 -27.34 30.79 6.23
C ALA A 36 -28.46 30.65 7.28
N SER A 37 -29.04 31.77 7.69
CA SER A 37 -30.16 31.83 8.63
C SER A 37 -31.43 31.23 8.01
N MET A 38 -32.07 30.30 8.71
CA MET A 38 -33.40 29.77 8.39
C MET A 38 -34.33 30.11 9.58
N ASP A 39 -35.49 30.69 9.27
CA ASP A 39 -36.48 31.25 10.22
C ASP A 39 -37.04 30.20 11.20
N PRO A 40 -37.28 30.56 12.48
CA PRO A 40 -37.69 29.62 13.53
C PRO A 40 -39.21 29.44 13.71
N ASP A 41 -40.06 29.97 12.82
CA ASP A 41 -41.51 30.08 13.08
C ASP A 41 -42.38 28.94 12.49
N SER A 42 -41.87 27.71 12.39
CA SER A 42 -42.67 26.60 11.79
C SER A 42 -42.81 25.32 12.63
N ILE A 43 -42.70 25.41 13.96
CA ILE A 43 -43.13 24.31 14.83
C ILE A 43 -44.05 24.85 15.92
N ASP A 44 -45.35 24.85 15.62
CA ASP A 44 -46.39 24.79 16.65
C ASP A 44 -47.24 23.54 16.41
N SER A 45 -47.73 22.98 17.52
CA SER A 45 -48.57 21.79 17.67
C SER A 45 -47.90 20.40 17.62
N LEU A 46 -47.61 19.90 18.82
CA LEU A 46 -47.73 18.47 19.15
C LEU A 46 -49.18 18.25 19.61
N ASP A 47 -50.00 17.60 18.78
CA ASP A 47 -51.27 17.03 19.22
C ASP A 47 -51.17 15.50 19.26
N ASN A 48 -51.63 14.94 20.38
CA ASN A 48 -51.50 13.54 20.75
C ASN A 48 -52.90 12.93 20.76
N THR A 49 -53.27 12.18 19.73
CA THR A 49 -54.55 11.46 19.69
C THR A 49 -54.41 10.05 19.08
N ALA A 50 -54.64 9.07 19.95
CA ALA A 50 -55.28 7.76 19.77
C ALA A 50 -54.64 6.64 18.90
N ALA A 51 -54.24 5.59 19.62
CA ALA A 51 -54.69 4.19 19.50
C ALA A 51 -54.83 3.50 18.12
N ASN A 52 -54.06 2.41 17.99
CA ASN A 52 -54.42 1.09 17.46
C ASN A 52 -54.89 1.01 15.98
N THR A 53 -54.08 0.37 15.12
CA THR A 53 -54.45 -0.80 14.27
C THR A 53 -53.32 -1.12 13.30
N SER A 54 -53.14 -2.43 13.10
CA SER A 54 -52.19 -3.16 12.26
C SER A 54 -52.00 -2.72 10.80
N THR A 55 -50.84 -3.12 10.27
CA THR A 55 -50.56 -3.55 8.88
C THR A 55 -50.04 -2.50 7.90
N GLY A 56 -48.85 -2.78 7.35
CA GLY A 56 -48.54 -2.47 5.95
C GLY A 56 -47.49 -1.40 5.71
N SER A 57 -46.26 -1.87 5.46
CA SER A 57 -45.25 -1.35 4.51
C SER A 57 -45.36 0.10 4.05
N GLY A 58 -44.28 0.86 4.31
CA GLY A 58 -43.93 2.05 3.54
C GLY A 58 -43.20 3.07 4.40
N SER A 59 -41.87 2.99 4.46
CA SER A 59 -41.06 4.13 4.91
C SER A 59 -40.19 4.57 3.75
N GLU A 60 -40.64 5.71 3.21
CA GLU A 60 -40.01 6.54 2.22
C GLU A 60 -38.55 6.83 2.58
N SER A 61 -37.71 6.80 1.53
CA SER A 61 -36.31 7.16 1.58
C SER A 61 -36.13 8.64 1.91
N ASP A 62 -35.71 8.95 3.14
CA ASP A 62 -35.13 10.27 3.44
C ASP A 62 -33.64 10.25 3.08
N SER A 63 -33.36 10.76 1.89
CA SER A 63 -32.01 10.91 1.35
C SER A 63 -31.31 12.10 2.00
N LYS A 64 -30.68 11.87 3.15
CA LYS A 64 -29.55 12.69 3.63
C LYS A 64 -28.33 11.78 3.74
N GLY A 65 -27.42 11.94 2.79
CA GLY A 65 -26.25 11.08 2.56
C GLY A 65 -25.25 11.04 3.72
N GLY A 66 -25.55 10.21 4.72
CA GLY A 66 -24.58 9.54 5.58
C GLY A 66 -24.57 8.05 5.25
N LEU A 67 -23.41 7.42 5.29
CA LEU A 67 -23.26 5.98 5.09
C LEU A 67 -24.02 5.24 6.23
N SER A 68 -25.23 4.75 5.95
CA SER A 68 -26.00 3.92 6.88
C SER A 68 -25.59 2.46 6.72
N ILE A 69 -24.81 1.97 7.67
CA ILE A 69 -24.49 0.54 7.77
C ILE A 69 -25.56 -0.09 8.67
N SER A 70 -26.62 -0.63 8.08
CA SER A 70 -27.62 -1.44 8.80
C SER A 70 -27.20 -2.91 8.76
N ILE A 71 -26.63 -3.40 9.87
CA ILE A 71 -26.29 -4.82 10.05
C ILE A 71 -27.42 -5.45 10.87
N ASN A 72 -28.27 -6.24 10.22
CA ASN A 72 -29.27 -7.06 10.89
C ASN A 72 -28.55 -8.18 11.66
N ASN A 73 -28.94 -8.33 12.93
CA ASN A 73 -28.27 -9.16 13.91
C ASN A 73 -29.18 -10.35 14.18
N ASP A 74 -29.00 -11.44 13.42
CA ASP A 74 -29.60 -12.72 13.74
C ASP A 74 -28.48 -13.72 14.02
N GLU A 75 -28.44 -14.12 15.30
CA GLU A 75 -27.73 -15.25 15.88
C GLU A 75 -26.21 -15.09 16.16
N ALA A 76 -25.94 -14.92 17.46
CA ALA A 76 -24.71 -15.27 18.17
C ALA A 76 -23.37 -14.71 17.63
N GLY A 77 -22.94 -13.56 18.14
CA GLY A 77 -21.51 -13.21 18.18
C GLY A 77 -21.24 -11.73 18.00
N VAL A 78 -20.50 -11.17 18.97
CA VAL A 78 -19.97 -9.78 19.04
C VAL A 78 -21.00 -8.65 18.92
N ALA A 79 -20.97 -7.71 19.87
CA ALA A 79 -21.83 -6.52 19.84
C ALA A 79 -21.62 -5.75 18.53
N SER A 80 -22.69 -5.19 17.94
CA SER A 80 -22.69 -4.51 16.64
C SER A 80 -21.60 -3.43 16.54
N GLU A 81 -21.33 -2.76 17.66
CA GLU A 81 -20.30 -1.74 17.83
C GLU A 81 -18.88 -2.31 17.66
N VAL A 82 -18.63 -3.53 18.14
CA VAL A 82 -17.33 -4.23 17.98
C VAL A 82 -17.11 -4.62 16.53
N ARG A 83 -18.15 -5.07 15.82
CA ARG A 83 -18.08 -5.40 14.38
C ARG A 83 -17.83 -4.15 13.54
N ALA A 84 -18.48 -3.03 13.85
CA ALA A 84 -18.22 -1.75 13.20
C ALA A 84 -16.78 -1.26 13.43
N LEU A 85 -16.26 -1.41 14.65
CA LEU A 85 -14.87 -1.07 14.99
C LEU A 85 -13.85 -1.95 14.23
N LEU A 86 -14.13 -3.26 14.12
CA LEU A 86 -13.29 -4.18 13.34
C LEU A 86 -13.29 -3.82 11.84
N LEU A 87 -14.46 -3.52 11.27
CA LEU A 87 -14.56 -3.07 9.87
C LEU A 87 -13.76 -1.80 9.61
N LEU A 88 -13.88 -0.79 10.49
CA LEU A 88 -13.11 0.44 10.39
C LEU A 88 -11.60 0.16 10.44
N THR A 89 -11.18 -0.77 11.29
CA THR A 89 -9.78 -1.18 11.42
C THR A 89 -9.26 -1.82 10.13
N ILE A 90 -10.04 -2.72 9.52
CA ILE A 90 -9.69 -3.36 8.26
C ILE A 90 -9.55 -2.31 7.14
N ILE A 91 -10.51 -1.38 7.04
CA ILE A 91 -10.47 -0.29 6.06
C ILE A 91 -9.25 0.60 6.27
N ALA A 92 -8.88 0.91 7.52
CA ALA A 92 -7.73 1.74 7.83
C ALA A 92 -6.39 1.06 7.48
N VAL A 93 -6.28 -0.26 7.66
CA VAL A 93 -5.06 -1.03 7.36
C VAL A 93 -4.94 -1.38 5.87
N SER A 94 -6.07 -1.52 5.16
CA SER A 94 -6.14 -1.94 3.75
C SER A 94 -5.19 -1.18 2.79
N PRO A 95 -5.09 0.16 2.81
CA PRO A 95 -4.17 0.88 1.92
C PRO A 95 -2.70 0.48 2.12
N SER A 96 -2.31 0.22 3.37
CA SER A 96 -0.94 -0.21 3.68
C SER A 96 -0.65 -1.62 3.17
N LEU A 97 -1.62 -2.53 3.28
CA LEU A 97 -1.50 -3.89 2.76
C LEU A 97 -1.43 -3.90 1.23
N LEU A 98 -2.26 -3.09 0.57
CA LEU A 98 -2.20 -2.92 -0.88
C LEU A 98 -0.80 -2.48 -1.31
N ILE A 99 -0.22 -1.49 -0.64
CA ILE A 99 1.11 -0.97 -0.96
C ILE A 99 2.23 -2.01 -0.76
N MET A 100 2.14 -2.83 0.29
CA MET A 100 3.20 -3.78 0.67
C MET A 100 3.09 -5.15 -0.01
N LEU A 101 1.89 -5.60 -0.35
CA LEU A 101 1.63 -6.94 -0.91
C LEU A 101 1.56 -6.95 -2.45
N THR A 102 1.85 -5.83 -3.10
CA THR A 102 1.74 -5.67 -4.56
C THR A 102 3.02 -5.09 -5.16
N SER A 103 3.02 -4.91 -6.48
CA SER A 103 4.11 -4.28 -7.25
C SER A 103 4.42 -2.82 -6.87
N TYR A 104 3.55 -2.16 -6.08
CA TYR A 104 3.66 -0.74 -5.78
C TYR A 104 5.03 -0.36 -5.19
N THR A 105 5.54 -1.17 -4.26
CA THR A 105 6.80 -0.88 -3.54
C THR A 105 7.98 -0.70 -4.49
N ARG A 106 8.13 -1.59 -5.48
CA ARG A 106 9.21 -1.48 -6.47
C ARG A 106 9.03 -0.27 -7.39
N ILE A 107 7.81 -0.03 -7.86
CA ILE A 107 7.51 1.06 -8.79
C ILE A 107 7.80 2.42 -8.15
N VAL A 108 7.28 2.68 -6.95
CA VAL A 108 7.42 3.98 -6.29
C VAL A 108 8.89 4.31 -5.97
N ILE A 109 9.66 3.30 -5.57
CA ILE A 109 11.09 3.47 -5.27
C ILE A 109 11.86 3.77 -6.56
N VAL A 110 11.65 3.01 -7.64
CA VAL A 110 12.34 3.27 -8.92
C VAL A 110 12.01 4.67 -9.46
N LEU A 111 10.74 5.10 -9.39
CA LEU A 111 10.34 6.45 -9.80
C LEU A 111 10.97 7.54 -8.91
N HIS A 112 11.14 7.27 -7.61
CA HIS A 112 11.82 8.18 -6.70
C HIS A 112 13.31 8.31 -7.02
N PHE A 113 13.99 7.18 -7.29
CA PHE A 113 15.38 7.19 -7.76
C PHE A 113 15.50 7.96 -9.07
N LEU A 114 14.60 7.75 -10.03
CA LEU A 114 14.61 8.48 -11.29
C LEU A 114 14.54 10.00 -11.09
N ARG A 115 13.58 10.48 -10.27
CA ARG A 115 13.46 11.91 -9.96
C ARG A 115 14.77 12.47 -9.40
N THR A 116 15.35 11.75 -8.45
CA THR A 116 16.57 12.19 -7.77
C THR A 116 17.78 12.14 -8.70
N ALA A 117 17.83 11.18 -9.63
CA ALA A 117 18.90 11.04 -10.62
C ALA A 117 18.92 12.19 -11.65
N ILE A 118 17.74 12.61 -12.13
CA ILE A 118 17.60 13.76 -13.05
C ILE A 118 18.04 15.06 -12.35
N GLY A 119 17.88 15.15 -11.02
CA GLY A 119 18.38 16.27 -10.21
C GLY A 119 17.41 17.44 -10.11
N THR A 120 16.13 17.24 -10.45
CA THR A 120 15.10 18.27 -10.38
C THR A 120 14.56 18.42 -8.95
N GLN A 121 14.48 19.66 -8.45
CA GLN A 121 14.08 19.91 -7.06
C GLN A 121 12.58 19.65 -6.82
N THR A 122 11.71 20.03 -7.76
CA THR A 122 10.25 20.03 -7.55
C THR A 122 9.45 19.27 -8.60
N ALA A 123 10.00 19.04 -9.79
CA ALA A 123 9.30 18.39 -10.90
C ALA A 123 9.87 16.99 -11.19
N PRO A 124 9.07 15.92 -11.30
CA PRO A 124 7.63 15.86 -11.06
C PRO A 124 7.27 15.90 -9.56
N PRO A 125 6.11 16.49 -9.18
CA PRO A 125 5.58 16.45 -7.82
C PRO A 125 5.44 15.01 -7.30
N ASN A 126 5.68 14.81 -5.99
CA ASN A 126 5.61 13.47 -5.39
C ASN A 126 4.20 12.86 -5.53
N GLN A 127 3.16 13.68 -5.48
CA GLN A 127 1.78 13.26 -5.69
C GLN A 127 1.56 12.62 -7.06
N ILE A 128 2.22 13.15 -8.12
CA ILE A 128 2.12 12.58 -9.47
C ILE A 128 2.85 11.23 -9.53
N LEU A 129 4.02 11.11 -8.89
CA LEU A 129 4.76 9.85 -8.83
C LEU A 129 3.98 8.76 -8.09
N ILE A 130 3.35 9.11 -6.97
CA ILE A 130 2.49 8.20 -6.20
C ILE A 130 1.28 7.78 -7.03
N GLY A 131 0.59 8.72 -7.68
CA GLY A 131 -0.55 8.42 -8.54
C GLY A 131 -0.16 7.51 -9.71
N LEU A 132 0.96 7.80 -10.38
CA LEU A 132 1.50 6.97 -11.46
C LEU A 132 1.84 5.56 -10.96
N ALA A 133 2.48 5.44 -9.81
CA ALA A 133 2.82 4.14 -9.21
C ALA A 133 1.56 3.32 -8.91
N LEU A 134 0.50 3.97 -8.43
CA LEU A 134 -0.77 3.33 -8.10
C LEU A 134 -1.49 2.83 -9.37
N PHE A 135 -1.59 3.66 -10.41
CA PHE A 135 -2.18 3.24 -11.69
C PHE A 135 -1.39 2.12 -12.37
N LEU A 136 -0.06 2.18 -12.35
CA LEU A 136 0.79 1.09 -12.86
C LEU A 136 0.61 -0.20 -12.05
N THR A 137 0.43 -0.08 -10.73
CA THR A 137 0.14 -1.24 -9.87
C THR A 137 -1.18 -1.88 -10.26
N PHE A 138 -2.26 -1.10 -10.46
CA PHE A 138 -3.52 -1.65 -10.94
C PHE A 138 -3.39 -2.33 -12.30
N PHE A 139 -2.61 -1.76 -13.21
CA PHE A 139 -2.37 -2.35 -14.53
C PHE A 139 -1.64 -3.71 -14.43
N ILE A 140 -0.58 -3.80 -13.62
CA ILE A 140 0.19 -5.04 -13.44
C ILE A 140 -0.62 -6.09 -12.68
N MET A 141 -1.35 -5.68 -11.64
CA MET A 141 -2.12 -6.57 -10.75
C MET A 141 -3.52 -6.92 -11.28
N TRP A 142 -3.93 -6.36 -12.42
CA TRP A 142 -5.23 -6.65 -13.03
C TRP A 142 -5.59 -8.14 -13.10
N PRO A 143 -4.72 -9.06 -13.58
CA PRO A 143 -5.05 -10.49 -13.61
C PRO A 143 -5.24 -11.10 -12.22
N THR A 144 -4.50 -10.64 -11.21
CA THR A 144 -4.67 -11.11 -9.83
C THR A 144 -6.01 -10.64 -9.25
N PHE A 145 -6.40 -9.39 -9.50
CA PHE A 145 -7.70 -8.88 -9.05
C PHE A 145 -8.87 -9.56 -9.75
N GLN A 146 -8.73 -9.92 -11.02
CA GLN A 146 -9.74 -10.72 -11.73
C GLN A 146 -9.92 -12.10 -11.09
N GLN A 147 -8.84 -12.81 -10.77
CA GLN A 147 -8.91 -14.11 -10.09
C GLN A 147 -9.55 -14.01 -8.70
N ILE A 148 -9.24 -12.98 -7.92
CA ILE A 148 -9.89 -12.74 -6.62
C ILE A 148 -11.39 -12.49 -6.81
N ASN A 149 -11.77 -11.70 -7.83
CA ASN A 149 -13.16 -11.40 -8.10
C ASN A 149 -13.96 -12.65 -8.50
N GLU A 150 -13.40 -13.50 -9.35
CA GLU A 150 -14.03 -14.73 -9.84
C GLU A 150 -14.10 -15.82 -8.76
N ASN A 151 -13.03 -16.00 -7.98
CA ASN A 151 -12.93 -17.12 -7.03
C ASN A 151 -13.44 -16.79 -5.62
N ALA A 152 -13.42 -15.52 -5.21
CA ALA A 152 -13.78 -15.13 -3.84
C ALA A 152 -14.97 -14.17 -3.78
N ILE A 153 -15.01 -13.11 -4.60
CA ILE A 153 -16.06 -12.09 -4.48
C ILE A 153 -17.40 -12.59 -5.05
N GLN A 154 -17.42 -13.10 -6.28
CA GLN A 154 -18.66 -13.58 -6.90
C GLN A 154 -19.34 -14.72 -6.12
N PRO A 155 -18.62 -15.76 -5.65
CA PRO A 155 -19.26 -16.83 -4.88
C PRO A 155 -19.72 -16.36 -3.49
N LEU A 156 -19.05 -15.36 -2.90
CA LEU A 156 -19.48 -14.76 -1.63
C LEU A 156 -20.79 -13.97 -1.81
N ASP A 157 -20.88 -13.18 -2.88
CA ASP A 157 -22.10 -12.41 -3.21
C ASP A 157 -23.28 -13.32 -3.57
N ASN A 158 -23.01 -14.48 -4.19
CA ASN A 158 -24.01 -15.49 -4.49
C ASN A 158 -24.43 -16.33 -3.25
N GLY A 159 -23.71 -16.21 -2.14
CA GLY A 159 -23.94 -16.99 -0.92
C GLY A 159 -23.46 -18.44 -0.99
N ASP A 160 -22.62 -18.77 -1.97
CA ASP A 160 -22.06 -20.12 -2.17
C ASP A 160 -20.94 -20.43 -1.16
N ILE A 161 -20.25 -19.40 -0.65
CA ILE A 161 -19.14 -19.53 0.30
C ILE A 161 -19.28 -18.58 1.50
N THR A 162 -18.65 -18.95 2.62
CA THR A 162 -18.59 -18.10 3.82
C THR A 162 -17.50 -17.02 3.66
N ILE A 163 -17.53 -15.98 4.50
CA ILE A 163 -16.51 -14.91 4.51
C ILE A 163 -15.12 -15.51 4.79
N GLU A 164 -15.03 -16.49 5.68
CA GLU A 164 -13.80 -17.18 6.04
C GLU A 164 -13.22 -17.98 4.87
N GLU A 165 -14.08 -18.64 4.09
CA GLU A 165 -13.67 -19.37 2.87
C GLU A 165 -13.22 -18.38 1.79
N ALA A 166 -13.97 -17.30 1.57
CA ALA A 166 -13.66 -16.26 0.59
C ALA A 166 -12.29 -15.61 0.86
N LEU A 167 -11.94 -15.40 2.13
CA LEU A 167 -10.61 -14.89 2.50
C LEU A 167 -9.48 -15.86 2.15
N LYS A 168 -9.69 -17.18 2.30
CA LYS A 168 -8.70 -18.19 1.92
C LYS A 168 -8.52 -18.26 0.41
N GLU A 169 -9.62 -18.27 -0.33
CA GLU A 169 -9.59 -18.28 -1.80
C GLU A 169 -8.98 -16.99 -2.37
N ALA A 170 -9.21 -15.84 -1.73
CA ALA A 170 -8.60 -14.57 -2.12
C ALA A 170 -7.08 -14.51 -1.85
N GLU A 171 -6.57 -15.30 -0.88
CA GLU A 171 -5.15 -15.34 -0.56
C GLU A 171 -4.33 -16.04 -1.66
N VAL A 172 -4.87 -17.09 -2.27
CA VAL A 172 -4.19 -17.92 -3.28
C VAL A 172 -3.59 -17.11 -4.43
N PRO A 173 -4.34 -16.27 -5.17
CA PRO A 173 -3.79 -15.51 -6.30
C PRO A 173 -2.75 -14.47 -5.85
N ILE A 174 -2.92 -13.87 -4.66
CA ILE A 174 -1.95 -12.91 -4.10
C ILE A 174 -0.63 -13.64 -3.75
N ARG A 175 -0.73 -14.83 -3.18
CA ARG A 175 0.41 -15.70 -2.87
C ARG A 175 1.14 -16.12 -4.16
N GLN A 176 0.39 -16.53 -5.18
CA GLN A 176 0.96 -16.90 -6.49
C GLN A 176 1.70 -15.74 -7.16
N PHE A 177 1.14 -14.51 -7.07
CA PHE A 177 1.82 -13.32 -7.54
C PHE A 177 3.16 -13.09 -6.82
N MET A 178 3.18 -13.15 -5.49
CA MET A 178 4.41 -12.97 -4.72
C MET A 178 5.44 -14.03 -5.07
N TYR A 179 5.02 -15.28 -5.19
CA TYR A 179 5.89 -16.40 -5.57
C TYR A 179 6.68 -16.11 -6.86
N GLY A 180 6.02 -15.56 -7.88
CA GLY A 180 6.69 -15.21 -9.15
C GLY A 180 7.78 -14.15 -9.01
N GLN A 181 7.82 -13.40 -7.90
CA GLN A 181 8.72 -12.27 -7.70
C GLN A 181 9.79 -12.50 -6.61
N VAL A 182 9.53 -13.36 -5.63
CA VAL A 182 10.46 -13.60 -4.52
C VAL A 182 11.69 -14.39 -4.98
N GLN A 183 12.87 -13.98 -4.52
CA GLN A 183 14.10 -14.73 -4.77
C GLN A 183 14.30 -15.83 -3.74
N ARG A 184 14.82 -16.98 -4.16
CA ARG A 184 15.09 -18.15 -3.29
C ARG A 184 15.93 -17.81 -2.06
N LYS A 185 16.94 -16.95 -2.23
CA LYS A 185 17.80 -16.50 -1.12
C LYS A 185 17.05 -15.70 -0.05
N ASP A 186 15.99 -15.00 -0.43
CA ASP A 186 15.20 -14.19 0.50
C ASP A 186 14.28 -15.08 1.32
N VAL A 187 13.60 -16.02 0.67
CA VAL A 187 12.82 -17.05 1.36
C VAL A 187 13.68 -17.84 2.33
N LYS A 188 14.84 -18.33 1.86
CA LYS A 188 15.77 -19.12 2.68
C LYS A 188 16.20 -18.36 3.94
N LEU A 189 16.52 -17.08 3.83
CA LEU A 189 16.89 -16.26 4.98
C LEU A 189 15.80 -16.26 6.06
N PHE A 190 14.52 -16.11 5.67
CA PHE A 190 13.42 -16.09 6.63
C PHE A 190 13.05 -17.49 7.15
N VAL A 191 13.21 -18.54 6.34
CA VAL A 191 13.08 -19.93 6.80
C VAL A 191 14.16 -20.25 7.84
N ASP A 192 15.41 -19.93 7.55
CA ASP A 192 16.54 -20.13 8.47
C ASP A 192 16.36 -19.34 9.78
N MET A 193 15.76 -18.14 9.72
CA MET A 193 15.44 -17.33 10.91
C MET A 193 14.22 -17.85 11.69
N ALA A 194 13.26 -18.48 11.01
CA ALA A 194 12.10 -19.09 11.66
C ALA A 194 12.48 -20.37 12.44
N GLY A 195 13.62 -21.00 12.12
CA GLY A 195 14.12 -22.21 12.77
C GLY A 195 13.21 -23.42 12.57
N ASP A 196 13.33 -24.44 13.43
CA ASP A 196 12.55 -25.70 13.43
C ASP A 196 11.03 -25.53 13.67
N SER A 197 10.49 -24.29 13.60
CA SER A 197 9.06 -24.01 13.80
C SER A 197 8.21 -24.31 12.56
N TYR A 198 8.85 -24.47 11.41
CA TYR A 198 8.23 -24.93 10.18
C TYR A 198 9.07 -26.09 9.65
N ASP A 199 8.46 -27.26 9.46
CA ASP A 199 9.04 -28.45 8.78
C ASP A 199 9.25 -28.13 7.27
N ILE A 200 10.01 -27.08 6.98
CA ILE A 200 10.39 -26.68 5.64
C ILE A 200 11.87 -27.01 5.54
N ASP A 201 12.16 -28.24 5.16
CA ASP A 201 13.51 -28.65 4.83
C ASP A 201 14.03 -27.74 3.70
N SER A 202 14.95 -26.85 4.03
CA SER A 202 15.59 -25.94 3.08
C SER A 202 16.33 -26.69 1.96
N ALA A 203 16.59 -27.99 2.15
CA ALA A 203 17.11 -28.93 1.14
C ALA A 203 16.00 -29.63 0.31
N ALA A 204 14.79 -29.83 0.84
CA ALA A 204 13.64 -30.33 0.07
C ALA A 204 13.12 -29.26 -0.88
N LEU A 205 13.14 -28.00 -0.42
CA LEU A 205 12.85 -26.82 -1.23
C LEU A 205 13.77 -26.69 -2.47
N GLU A 206 14.97 -27.28 -2.42
CA GLU A 206 15.94 -27.35 -3.51
C GLU A 206 15.68 -28.51 -4.49
N LYS A 207 15.20 -29.66 -4.00
CA LYS A 207 14.93 -30.87 -4.82
C LYS A 207 13.57 -30.85 -5.51
N GLU A 208 12.54 -30.33 -4.86
CA GLU A 208 11.18 -30.32 -5.41
C GLU A 208 11.03 -29.29 -6.55
N TYR A 209 11.97 -28.35 -6.65
CA TYR A 209 12.11 -27.38 -7.75
C TYR A 209 12.49 -28.01 -9.10
N GLU A 210 13.16 -29.17 -9.11
CA GLU A 210 13.60 -29.83 -10.35
C GLU A 210 12.53 -30.75 -10.95
N GLU A 211 11.62 -31.30 -10.13
CA GLU A 211 10.67 -32.34 -10.56
C GLU A 211 9.21 -31.88 -10.72
N SER A 212 8.75 -30.85 -9.99
CA SER A 212 7.34 -30.42 -10.08
C SER A 212 7.18 -28.90 -10.12
N GLY A 213 6.87 -28.38 -11.30
CA GLY A 213 6.72 -26.94 -11.54
C GLY A 213 5.50 -26.28 -10.89
N GLN A 214 4.83 -26.86 -9.89
CA GLN A 214 3.58 -26.27 -9.37
C GLN A 214 3.19 -26.59 -7.91
N SER A 215 3.78 -27.56 -7.19
CA SER A 215 3.14 -28.08 -5.96
C SER A 215 3.94 -28.05 -4.65
N ALA A 216 5.21 -27.64 -4.66
CA ALA A 216 6.04 -27.65 -3.43
C ALA A 216 5.94 -26.38 -2.55
N TYR A 217 5.39 -25.28 -3.08
CA TYR A 217 5.50 -23.94 -2.45
C TYR A 217 4.21 -23.43 -1.79
N ASP A 218 3.08 -24.13 -1.94
CA ASP A 218 1.85 -23.84 -1.18
C ASP A 218 2.03 -24.05 0.33
N ALA A 219 3.08 -24.77 0.72
CA ALA A 219 3.46 -24.99 2.11
C ALA A 219 4.16 -23.77 2.74
N ILE A 220 4.63 -22.77 1.98
CA ILE A 220 5.29 -21.60 2.59
C ILE A 220 4.24 -20.73 3.29
N PRO A 221 4.34 -20.55 4.61
CA PRO A 221 3.42 -19.70 5.35
C PRO A 221 3.54 -18.26 4.89
N MET A 222 2.39 -17.58 4.82
CA MET A 222 2.32 -16.17 4.45
C MET A 222 3.17 -15.27 5.36
N THR A 223 3.36 -15.68 6.62
CA THR A 223 4.24 -15.04 7.60
C THR A 223 5.71 -14.98 7.15
N ILE A 224 6.18 -15.95 6.37
CA ILE A 224 7.53 -15.99 5.78
C ILE A 224 7.53 -15.32 4.40
N MET A 225 6.50 -15.56 3.60
CA MET A 225 6.43 -15.07 2.22
C MET A 225 6.37 -13.54 2.14
N ILE A 226 5.51 -12.88 2.93
CA ILE A 226 5.34 -11.42 2.92
C ILE A 226 6.67 -10.69 3.17
N PRO A 227 7.40 -10.93 4.28
CA PRO A 227 8.65 -10.22 4.53
C PRO A 227 9.74 -10.58 3.51
N SER A 228 9.76 -11.82 3.00
CA SER A 228 10.67 -12.23 1.92
C SER A 228 10.41 -11.44 0.63
N PHE A 229 9.14 -11.31 0.25
CA PHE A 229 8.70 -10.53 -0.92
C PHE A 229 9.11 -9.06 -0.78
N ILE A 230 8.80 -8.43 0.36
CA ILE A 230 9.13 -7.00 0.59
C ILE A 230 10.64 -6.76 0.44
N ILE A 231 11.49 -7.62 1.00
CA ILE A 231 12.96 -7.49 0.85
C ILE A 231 13.39 -7.70 -0.61
N GLY A 232 12.79 -8.67 -1.30
CA GLY A 232 13.04 -8.91 -2.73
C GLY A 232 12.74 -7.68 -3.58
N GLU A 233 11.53 -7.12 -3.42
CA GLU A 233 11.07 -5.93 -4.12
C GLU A 233 11.95 -4.72 -3.84
N LEU A 234 12.31 -4.49 -2.56
CA LEU A 234 13.24 -3.42 -2.17
C LEU A 234 14.58 -3.58 -2.87
N ARG A 235 15.15 -4.78 -2.87
CA ARG A 235 16.44 -5.04 -3.51
C ARG A 235 16.39 -4.77 -5.02
N GLN A 236 15.39 -5.32 -5.71
CA GLN A 236 15.23 -5.12 -7.15
C GLN A 236 15.03 -3.64 -7.48
N ALA A 237 14.23 -2.92 -6.70
CA ALA A 237 14.00 -1.50 -6.89
C ALA A 237 15.27 -0.66 -6.70
N PHE A 238 16.10 -0.98 -5.71
CA PHE A 238 17.38 -0.31 -5.49
C PHE A 238 18.39 -0.62 -6.60
N ILE A 239 18.43 -1.86 -7.11
CA ILE A 239 19.29 -2.23 -8.24
C ILE A 239 18.87 -1.43 -9.48
N MET A 240 17.58 -1.40 -9.80
CA MET A 240 17.05 -0.60 -10.92
C MET A 240 17.34 0.89 -10.73
N GLY A 241 17.10 1.42 -9.53
CA GLY A 241 17.41 2.81 -9.18
C GLY A 241 18.89 3.13 -9.39
N PHE A 242 19.79 2.25 -8.97
CA PHE A 242 21.23 2.41 -9.17
C PHE A 242 21.60 2.41 -10.66
N VAL A 243 21.05 1.49 -11.46
CA VAL A 243 21.30 1.43 -12.91
C VAL A 243 20.83 2.72 -13.60
N ILE A 244 19.68 3.27 -13.21
CA ILE A 244 19.17 4.56 -13.71
C ILE A 244 20.14 5.70 -13.38
N TYR A 245 20.81 5.66 -12.24
CA TYR A 245 21.75 6.71 -11.80
C TYR A 245 23.03 6.79 -12.65
N ILE A 246 23.52 5.66 -13.16
CA ILE A 246 24.82 5.56 -13.86
C ILE A 246 24.99 6.62 -14.96
N PRO A 247 24.10 6.74 -15.97
CA PRO A 247 24.29 7.71 -17.04
C PRO A 247 24.30 9.17 -16.55
N PHE A 248 23.50 9.48 -15.53
CA PHE A 248 23.43 10.84 -14.98
C PHE A 248 24.66 11.21 -14.17
N ILE A 249 25.24 10.25 -13.42
CA ILE A 249 26.50 10.44 -12.70
C ILE A 249 27.65 10.71 -13.68
N VAL A 250 27.67 10.01 -14.83
CA VAL A 250 28.68 10.23 -15.86
C VAL A 250 28.60 11.66 -16.39
N ILE A 251 27.39 12.18 -16.65
CA ILE A 251 27.20 13.57 -17.07
C ILE A 251 27.73 14.53 -16.01
N ASP A 252 27.41 14.31 -14.73
CA ASP A 252 27.90 15.16 -13.64
C ASP A 252 29.42 15.19 -13.55
N MET A 253 30.07 14.03 -13.65
CA MET A 253 31.54 13.94 -13.62
C MET A 253 32.19 14.65 -14.81
N VAL A 254 31.62 14.49 -16.01
CA VAL A 254 32.12 15.16 -17.22
C VAL A 254 31.98 16.68 -17.09
N VAL A 255 30.78 17.18 -16.74
CA VAL A 255 30.53 18.62 -16.59
C VAL A 255 31.40 19.22 -15.49
N ALA A 256 31.57 18.53 -14.36
CA ALA A 256 32.46 18.97 -13.28
C ALA A 256 33.92 19.10 -13.76
N SER A 257 34.43 18.11 -14.50
CA SER A 257 35.81 18.16 -15.01
C SER A 257 36.03 19.33 -15.98
N VAL A 258 35.05 19.63 -16.84
CA VAL A 258 35.10 20.76 -17.78
C VAL A 258 35.05 22.10 -17.04
N LEU A 259 34.15 22.25 -16.05
CA LEU A 259 34.05 23.48 -15.25
C LEU A 259 35.33 23.75 -14.45
N MET A 260 35.92 22.71 -13.85
CA MET A 260 37.20 22.81 -13.16
C MET A 260 38.31 23.22 -14.13
N SER A 261 38.32 22.68 -15.35
CA SER A 261 39.28 23.07 -16.39
C SER A 261 39.12 24.52 -16.87
N MET A 262 37.92 25.10 -16.78
CA MET A 262 37.67 26.52 -17.09
C MET A 262 38.02 27.45 -15.91
N GLY A 263 38.39 26.91 -14.75
CA GLY A 263 38.68 27.69 -13.54
C GLY A 263 37.44 28.16 -12.77
N MET A 264 36.25 27.68 -13.11
CA MET A 264 35.00 28.05 -12.43
C MET A 264 34.73 27.13 -11.23
N MET A 265 35.48 27.31 -10.15
CA MET A 265 35.36 26.47 -8.93
C MET A 265 34.13 26.79 -8.07
N MET A 266 33.55 28.00 -8.19
CA MET A 266 32.46 28.44 -7.31
C MET A 266 31.05 28.05 -7.76
N LEU A 267 30.88 27.60 -9.01
CA LEU A 267 29.58 27.17 -9.50
C LEU A 267 29.38 25.68 -9.21
N PRO A 268 28.30 25.28 -8.52
CA PRO A 268 27.99 23.87 -8.31
C PRO A 268 27.82 23.17 -9.68
N PRO A 269 28.63 22.13 -10.00
CA PRO A 269 28.56 21.46 -11.29
C PRO A 269 27.18 20.88 -11.61
N THR A 270 26.42 20.51 -10.59
CA THR A 270 25.06 19.96 -10.68
C THR A 270 24.05 20.93 -11.30
N THR A 271 24.22 22.24 -11.09
CA THR A 271 23.33 23.26 -11.66
C THR A 271 23.52 23.37 -13.17
N ILE A 272 24.75 23.17 -13.63
CA ILE A 272 25.10 23.23 -15.06
C ILE A 272 24.79 21.91 -15.76
N SER A 273 24.92 20.77 -15.08
CA SER A 273 24.63 19.45 -15.67
C SER A 273 23.12 19.17 -15.82
N LEU A 274 22.27 19.76 -14.97
CA LEU A 274 20.82 19.58 -14.96
C LEU A 274 20.15 19.72 -16.34
N PRO A 275 20.34 20.81 -17.12
CA PRO A 275 19.73 20.93 -18.45
C PRO A 275 20.18 19.82 -19.42
N PHE A 276 21.45 19.39 -19.35
CA PHE A 276 21.96 18.28 -20.18
C PHE A 276 21.33 16.94 -19.79
N LYS A 277 21.15 16.69 -18.48
CA LYS A 277 20.46 15.48 -17.99
C LYS A 277 19.02 15.43 -18.47
N ILE A 278 18.28 16.53 -18.35
CA ILE A 278 16.89 16.62 -18.80
C ILE A 278 16.81 16.41 -20.30
N LEU A 279 17.70 17.05 -21.08
CA LEU A 279 17.74 16.89 -22.52
C LEU A 279 18.01 15.43 -22.92
N LEU A 280 19.02 14.78 -22.32
CA LEU A 280 19.30 13.36 -22.58
C LEU A 280 18.10 12.49 -22.25
N PHE A 281 17.47 12.72 -21.10
CA PHE A 281 16.32 11.94 -20.66
C PHE A 281 15.13 12.07 -21.60
N ILE A 282 14.84 13.27 -22.11
CA ILE A 282 13.76 13.50 -23.08
C ILE A 282 14.11 12.90 -24.44
N LEU A 283 15.35 13.09 -24.93
CA LEU A 283 15.80 12.55 -26.22
C LEU A 283 15.79 11.02 -26.27
N ALA A 284 16.04 10.37 -25.13
CA ALA A 284 16.01 8.92 -25.01
C ALA A 284 14.59 8.36 -24.76
N ASP A 285 13.55 9.19 -24.70
CA ASP A 285 12.21 8.81 -24.24
C ASP A 285 12.25 8.07 -22.88
N GLY A 286 12.95 8.68 -21.92
CA GLY A 286 13.33 8.02 -20.68
C GLY A 286 12.14 7.59 -19.80
N TRP A 287 10.99 8.28 -19.88
CA TRP A 287 9.77 7.85 -19.17
C TRP A 287 9.27 6.50 -19.68
N ASN A 288 9.21 6.33 -20.99
CA ASN A 288 8.80 5.07 -21.62
C ASN A 288 9.79 3.95 -21.30
N LEU A 289 11.10 4.23 -21.38
CA LEU A 289 12.14 3.26 -21.04
C LEU A 289 12.04 2.79 -19.58
N VAL A 290 11.88 3.71 -18.62
CA VAL A 290 11.83 3.35 -17.20
C VAL A 290 10.54 2.61 -16.89
N ILE A 291 9.37 3.14 -17.29
CA ILE A 291 8.08 2.50 -17.02
C ILE A 291 8.03 1.12 -17.69
N GLY A 292 8.43 1.03 -18.96
CA GLY A 292 8.46 -0.23 -19.70
C GLY A 292 9.41 -1.25 -19.08
N SER A 293 10.58 -0.84 -18.59
CA SER A 293 11.52 -1.75 -17.91
C SER A 293 10.98 -2.26 -16.58
N VAL A 294 10.35 -1.39 -15.78
CA VAL A 294 9.74 -1.78 -14.51
C VAL A 294 8.61 -2.78 -14.74
N VAL A 295 7.69 -2.50 -15.67
CA VAL A 295 6.56 -3.38 -16.00
C VAL A 295 7.06 -4.74 -16.51
N LYS A 296 8.06 -4.76 -17.40
CA LYS A 296 8.67 -6.01 -17.89
C LYS A 296 9.31 -6.86 -16.80
N THR A 297 9.65 -6.30 -15.64
CA THR A 297 10.24 -7.08 -14.54
C THR A 297 9.18 -7.88 -13.77
N PHE A 298 7.88 -7.68 -14.05
CA PHE A 298 6.78 -8.42 -13.42
C PHE A 298 6.18 -9.52 -14.30
N TYR A 299 6.54 -9.56 -15.58
CA TYR A 299 6.04 -10.52 -16.58
C TYR A 299 7.16 -11.46 -17.08
#